data_AF-B0MNK0-F1
#
_entry.id   AF-B0MNK0-F1
#
_cell.length_a   1.000
_cell.length_b   1.000
_cell.length_c   1.000
_cell.angle_alpha   90.00
_cell.angle_beta   90.00
_cell.angle_gamma   90.00
#
_symmetry.space_group_name_H-M   'P 1'
#
loop_
_entity.id
_entity.type
_entity.pdbx_description
1 polymer ?
#
loop_
_entity_poly.entity_id
_entity_poly.type
_entity_poly.pdbx_seq_one_letter_code
_entity_poly.pdbx_strand_id
1 'polypeptide(L)'
;MLTEILSREACAKCRVCCVFDKDDIWEIPVISPETSEYIKKNIDENAELEPYEDGYRFVMHFKDGDELTYCPMLTEKGCALGDNKPFDCRVWPFRVNRISENLLGITVSPVCETVSALPVSKLSTFINKRYNVQGSLADIMLDYAKKHPYIIKPYIDGYPVLKIVKE
;
A
#
# COMPACT_ATOMS: atom_id res chain seq x y z
N MET A 1 5.27 3.42 -10.16
CA MET A 1 6.36 2.54 -9.68
C MET A 1 6.12 1.07 -10.03
N LEU A 2 4.92 0.52 -9.82
CA LEU A 2 4.64 -0.92 -10.05
C LEU A 2 4.35 -1.33 -11.49
N THR A 3 4.30 -0.39 -12.43
CA THR A 3 3.81 -0.62 -13.80
C THR A 3 4.62 -1.61 -14.63
N GLU A 4 5.85 -1.96 -14.23
CA GLU A 4 6.63 -3.03 -14.88
C GLU A 4 6.09 -4.44 -14.58
N ILE A 5 5.33 -4.60 -13.48
CA ILE A 5 4.82 -5.91 -13.01
C ILE A 5 3.30 -5.94 -12.80
N LEU A 6 2.65 -4.77 -12.73
CA LEU A 6 1.21 -4.63 -12.54
C LEU A 6 0.70 -3.46 -13.37
N SER A 7 -0.06 -3.73 -14.43
CA SER A 7 -0.66 -2.66 -15.24
C SER A 7 -1.76 -1.92 -14.47
N ARG A 8 -2.00 -0.65 -14.85
CA ARG A 8 -3.07 0.15 -14.24
C ARG A 8 -4.44 -0.46 -14.53
N GLU A 9 -4.61 -1.04 -15.71
CA GLU A 9 -5.84 -1.70 -16.15
C GLU A 9 -6.13 -2.96 -15.32
N ALA A 10 -5.10 -3.79 -15.07
CA ALA A 10 -5.25 -4.98 -14.25
C ALA A 10 -5.62 -4.62 -12.80
N CYS A 11 -4.94 -3.61 -12.24
CA CYS A 11 -5.26 -3.06 -10.92
C CYS A 11 -6.70 -2.51 -10.84
N ALA A 12 -7.11 -1.69 -11.82
CA ALA A 12 -8.45 -1.10 -11.88
C ALA A 12 -9.58 -2.13 -12.05
N LYS A 13 -9.30 -3.27 -12.69
CA LYS A 13 -10.22 -4.40 -12.81
C LYS A 13 -10.29 -5.22 -11.52
N CYS A 14 -9.16 -5.45 -10.86
CA CYS A 14 -9.06 -6.30 -9.67
C CYS A 14 -9.67 -5.65 -8.42
N ARG A 15 -9.31 -4.39 -8.12
CA ARG A 15 -9.84 -3.58 -7.00
C ARG A 15 -9.66 -4.14 -5.58
N VAL A 16 -9.10 -5.32 -5.40
CA VAL A 16 -9.05 -6.02 -4.09
C VAL A 16 -8.42 -5.19 -2.98
N CYS A 17 -7.37 -4.43 -3.25
CA CYS A 17 -6.71 -3.58 -2.25
C CYS A 17 -7.50 -2.30 -1.87
N CYS A 18 -8.64 -2.07 -2.51
CA CYS A 18 -9.53 -0.94 -2.24
C CYS A 18 -10.84 -1.40 -1.60
N VAL A 19 -10.94 -2.66 -1.17
CA VAL A 19 -12.08 -3.24 -0.46
C VAL A 19 -11.61 -3.60 0.94
N PHE A 20 -12.39 -3.25 1.94
CA PHE A 20 -12.07 -3.47 3.35
C PHE A 20 -13.26 -4.13 4.02
N ASP A 21 -13.01 -5.15 4.84
CA ASP A 21 -13.94 -5.55 5.88
C ASP A 21 -13.59 -4.83 7.20
N LYS A 22 -14.31 -5.17 8.27
CA LYS A 22 -14.10 -4.55 9.59
C LYS A 22 -12.78 -4.97 10.25
N ASP A 23 -12.27 -6.15 9.90
CA ASP A 23 -11.05 -6.71 10.46
C ASP A 23 -9.81 -6.16 9.75
N ASP A 24 -9.94 -5.66 8.52
CA ASP A 24 -8.87 -5.09 7.69
C ASP A 24 -8.82 -3.55 7.71
N ILE A 25 -9.58 -2.86 8.57
CA ILE A 25 -9.56 -1.39 8.69
C ILE A 25 -8.15 -0.86 9.02
N TRP A 26 -7.34 -1.63 9.74
CA TRP A 26 -5.95 -1.27 10.04
C TRP A 26 -5.03 -1.30 8.80
N GLU A 27 -5.49 -1.83 7.66
CA GLU A 27 -4.79 -1.82 6.38
C GLU A 27 -5.02 -0.55 5.56
N ILE A 28 -5.92 0.34 6.01
CA ILE A 28 -6.18 1.61 5.33
C ILE A 28 -4.88 2.43 5.30
N PRO A 29 -4.49 2.96 4.12
CA PRO A 29 -3.25 3.69 3.98
C PRO A 29 -3.25 4.98 4.80
N VAL A 30 -2.08 5.35 5.33
CA VAL A 30 -1.89 6.69 5.92
C VAL A 30 -1.72 7.71 4.79
N ILE A 31 -2.57 8.74 4.82
CA ILE A 31 -2.65 9.81 3.84
C ILE A 31 -1.84 10.99 4.38
N SER A 32 -0.82 11.41 3.63
CA SER A 32 -0.01 12.56 4.05
C SER A 32 -0.84 13.85 4.02
N PRO A 33 -0.44 14.90 4.77
CA PRO A 33 -1.10 16.20 4.73
C PRO A 33 -1.25 16.75 3.30
N GLU A 34 -0.22 16.61 2.46
CA GLU A 34 -0.24 17.09 1.08
C GLU A 34 -1.24 16.30 0.22
N THR A 35 -1.35 14.99 0.41
CA THR A 35 -2.35 14.17 -0.29
C THR A 35 -3.76 14.51 0.20
N SER A 36 -3.96 14.76 1.49
CA SER A 36 -5.23 15.20 2.08
C SER A 36 -5.70 16.53 1.48
N GLU A 37 -4.81 17.52 1.42
CA GLU A 37 -5.09 18.81 0.77
C GLU A 37 -5.41 18.64 -0.72
N TYR A 38 -4.68 17.78 -1.42
CA TYR A 38 -4.94 17.47 -2.83
C TYR A 38 -6.33 16.87 -3.03
N ILE A 39 -6.74 15.91 -2.19
CA ILE A 39 -8.07 15.29 -2.21
C ILE A 39 -9.15 16.37 -2.08
N LYS A 40 -9.08 17.16 -1.00
CA LYS A 40 -10.11 18.16 -0.71
C LYS A 40 -10.20 19.25 -1.77
N LYS A 41 -9.09 19.64 -2.36
CA LYS A 41 -9.05 20.71 -3.35
C LYS A 41 -9.46 20.27 -4.76
N ASN A 42 -9.18 19.03 -5.15
CA ASN A 42 -9.24 18.62 -6.56
C ASN A 42 -10.15 17.43 -6.84
N ILE A 43 -10.57 16.68 -5.83
CA ILE A 43 -11.35 15.45 -6.02
C ILE A 43 -12.69 15.56 -5.30
N ASP A 44 -12.66 15.75 -3.98
CA ASP A 44 -13.85 15.78 -3.15
C ASP A 44 -13.61 16.69 -1.94
N GLU A 45 -14.20 17.89 -1.96
CA GLU A 45 -14.10 18.88 -0.88
C GLU A 45 -14.70 18.39 0.44
N ASN A 46 -15.62 17.42 0.37
CA ASN A 46 -16.31 16.85 1.51
C ASN A 46 -15.68 15.52 1.97
N ALA A 47 -14.52 15.14 1.43
CA ALA A 47 -13.84 13.91 1.81
C ALA A 47 -13.61 13.83 3.33
N GLU A 48 -14.19 12.79 3.94
CA GLU A 48 -14.08 12.52 5.36
C GLU A 48 -12.72 11.88 5.70
N LEU A 49 -11.88 12.67 6.36
CA LEU A 49 -10.52 12.31 6.74
C LEU A 49 -10.35 12.63 8.22
N GLU A 50 -9.89 11.65 8.99
CA GLU A 50 -9.61 11.81 10.42
C GLU A 50 -8.11 11.71 10.72
N PRO A 51 -7.59 12.43 11.73
CA PRO A 51 -6.19 12.33 12.12
C PRO A 51 -5.80 10.89 12.47
N TYR A 52 -4.68 10.44 11.93
CA TYR A 52 -4.15 9.09 12.17
C TYR A 52 -2.65 9.07 11.94
N GLU A 53 -1.89 8.56 12.92
CA GLU A 53 -0.43 8.62 12.94
C GLU A 53 0.09 10.06 12.72
N ASP A 54 0.94 10.29 11.72
CA ASP A 54 1.46 11.60 11.34
C ASP A 54 0.70 12.25 10.16
N GLY A 55 -0.47 11.70 9.82
CA GLY A 55 -1.30 12.18 8.72
C GLY A 55 -2.79 11.94 8.99
N TYR A 56 -3.45 11.36 8.00
CA TYR A 56 -4.88 11.13 8.02
C TYR A 56 -5.21 9.73 7.53
N ARG A 57 -6.43 9.26 7.82
CA ARG A 57 -7.03 8.11 7.15
C ARG A 57 -8.44 8.45 6.70
N PHE A 58 -8.94 7.72 5.70
CA PHE A 58 -10.34 7.83 5.32
C PHE A 58 -11.24 7.30 6.44
N VAL A 59 -12.32 8.03 6.72
CA VAL A 59 -13.43 7.49 7.50
C VAL A 59 -14.16 6.47 6.63
N MET A 60 -14.22 5.23 7.09
CA MET A 60 -14.87 4.13 6.35
C MET A 60 -16.26 3.89 6.89
N HIS A 61 -17.26 3.97 5.99
CA HIS A 61 -18.65 3.77 6.33
C HIS A 61 -19.10 2.37 5.90
N PHE A 62 -19.60 1.58 6.85
CA PHE A 62 -20.24 0.28 6.61
C PHE A 62 -21.75 0.48 6.76
N LYS A 63 -22.53 0.13 5.73
CA LYS A 63 -23.99 0.19 5.84
C LYS A 63 -24.49 -0.99 6.68
N ASP A 64 -25.69 -0.86 7.24
CA ASP A 64 -26.31 -1.93 8.00
C ASP A 64 -26.48 -3.19 7.13
N GLY A 65 -25.85 -4.28 7.57
CA GLY A 65 -25.83 -5.56 6.85
C GLY A 65 -24.68 -5.72 5.84
N ASP A 66 -23.90 -4.68 5.56
CA ASP A 66 -22.72 -4.79 4.70
C ASP A 66 -21.52 -5.36 5.49
N GLU A 67 -20.89 -6.39 4.93
CA GLU A 67 -19.62 -6.94 5.43
C GLU A 67 -18.41 -6.16 4.91
N LEU A 68 -18.56 -5.50 3.76
CA LEU A 68 -17.48 -4.84 3.03
C LEU A 68 -17.79 -3.36 2.77
N THR A 69 -16.74 -2.57 2.71
CA THR A 69 -16.77 -1.17 2.27
C THR A 69 -15.63 -0.89 1.29
N TYR A 70 -15.74 0.20 0.56
CA TYR A 70 -14.80 0.54 -0.51
C TYR A 70 -14.04 1.83 -0.20
N CYS A 71 -12.78 1.89 -0.62
CA CYS A 71 -11.98 3.11 -0.56
C CYS A 71 -12.76 4.26 -1.24
N PRO A 72 -12.91 5.42 -0.58
CA PRO A 72 -13.59 6.59 -1.17
C PRO A 72 -12.98 7.07 -2.49
N MET A 73 -11.70 6.76 -2.74
CA MET A 73 -11.00 7.14 -3.98
C MET A 73 -11.11 6.09 -5.09
N LEU A 74 -11.83 4.99 -4.88
CA LEU A 74 -12.04 3.97 -5.90
C LEU A 74 -13.13 4.41 -6.88
N THR A 75 -12.78 4.47 -8.17
CA THR A 75 -13.72 4.77 -9.27
C THR A 75 -13.85 3.57 -10.21
N GLU A 76 -14.77 3.65 -11.17
CA GLU A 76 -14.89 2.63 -12.22
C GLU A 76 -13.59 2.43 -13.03
N LYS A 77 -12.78 3.50 -13.18
CA LYS A 77 -11.51 3.50 -13.91
C LYS A 77 -10.30 3.21 -13.01
N GLY A 78 -10.52 2.83 -11.75
CA GLY A 78 -9.49 2.63 -10.74
C GLY A 78 -9.36 3.84 -9.80
N CYS A 79 -8.23 3.95 -9.12
CA CYS A 79 -8.04 4.96 -8.08
C CYS A 79 -7.92 6.39 -8.64
N ALA A 80 -8.77 7.30 -8.13
CA ALA A 80 -8.83 8.71 -8.50
C ALA A 80 -7.52 9.47 -8.23
N LEU A 81 -6.72 9.02 -7.26
CA LEU A 81 -5.49 9.71 -6.85
C LEU A 81 -4.35 9.60 -7.85
N GLY A 82 -4.42 8.69 -8.84
CA GLY A 82 -3.36 8.58 -9.84
C GLY A 82 -1.98 8.36 -9.21
N ASP A 83 -1.06 9.31 -9.39
CA ASP A 83 0.29 9.25 -8.82
C ASP A 83 0.41 9.90 -7.42
N ASN A 84 -0.64 10.62 -6.98
CA ASN A 84 -0.80 11.18 -5.63
C ASN A 84 -1.32 10.16 -4.61
N LYS A 85 -1.29 8.86 -4.95
CA LYS A 85 -1.65 7.79 -4.02
C LYS A 85 -0.79 7.84 -2.75
N PRO A 86 -1.34 7.48 -1.59
CA PRO A 86 -0.58 7.24 -0.37
C PRO A 86 0.57 6.26 -0.59
N PHE A 87 1.57 6.31 0.29
CA PHE A 87 2.75 5.46 0.14
C PHE A 87 2.40 3.97 0.10
N ASP A 88 1.62 3.47 1.06
CA ASP A 88 1.14 2.07 1.09
C ASP A 88 0.49 1.65 -0.23
N CYS A 89 -0.42 2.47 -0.78
CA CYS A 89 -1.07 2.18 -2.05
C CYS A 89 -0.12 2.14 -3.25
N ARG A 90 0.98 2.91 -3.22
CA ARG A 90 1.95 2.95 -4.33
C ARG A 90 2.88 1.74 -4.35
N VAL A 91 3.08 1.09 -3.20
CA VAL A 91 3.99 -0.05 -3.05
C VAL A 91 3.25 -1.38 -2.89
N TRP A 92 1.94 -1.37 -2.59
CA TRP A 92 1.12 -2.57 -2.51
C TRP A 92 1.23 -3.41 -3.80
N PRO A 93 1.48 -4.72 -3.73
CA PRO A 93 1.31 -5.61 -2.57
C PRO A 93 2.57 -5.84 -1.73
N PHE A 94 3.62 -5.05 -1.91
CA PHE A 94 4.83 -5.18 -1.09
C PHE A 94 4.64 -4.49 0.26
N ARG A 95 5.20 -5.09 1.32
CA ARG A 95 5.13 -4.58 2.69
C ARG A 95 6.49 -4.60 3.35
N VAL A 96 6.73 -3.65 4.25
CA VAL A 96 7.83 -3.76 5.22
C VAL A 96 7.24 -4.45 6.45
N ASN A 97 7.82 -5.58 6.84
CA ASN A 97 7.38 -6.37 7.97
C ASN A 97 8.48 -6.53 9.01
N ARG A 98 8.07 -6.59 10.28
CA ARG A 98 8.93 -7.04 11.37
C ARG A 98 8.96 -8.57 11.38
N ILE A 99 10.11 -9.14 11.03
CA ILE A 99 10.34 -10.61 10.98
C ILE A 99 10.74 -11.15 12.36
N SER A 100 11.54 -10.38 13.09
CA SER A 100 11.91 -10.64 14.48
C SER A 100 12.31 -9.32 15.15
N GLU A 101 12.74 -9.35 16.41
CA GLU A 101 13.11 -8.17 17.21
C GLU A 101 14.01 -7.18 16.45
N ASN A 102 15.03 -7.67 15.74
CA ASN A 102 16.05 -6.84 15.06
C ASN A 102 16.09 -7.08 13.54
N LEU A 103 15.05 -7.68 12.95
CA LEU A 103 15.01 -7.99 11.52
C LEU A 103 13.75 -7.43 10.88
N LEU A 104 13.96 -6.59 9.88
CA LEU A 104 12.92 -6.17 8.94
C LEU A 104 13.02 -7.00 7.67
N GLY A 105 11.87 -7.26 7.06
CA GLY A 105 11.75 -7.94 5.77
C GLY A 105 10.86 -7.18 4.83
N ILE A 106 11.15 -7.24 3.54
CA ILE A 106 10.19 -6.84 2.52
C ILE A 106 9.47 -8.10 2.04
N THR A 107 8.16 -8.14 2.20
CA THR A 107 7.33 -9.28 1.78
C THR A 107 6.39 -8.88 0.64
N VAL A 108 5.73 -9.87 0.05
CA VAL A 108 4.66 -9.66 -0.91
C VAL A 108 3.39 -10.34 -0.42
N SER A 109 2.28 -9.61 -0.40
CA SER A 109 0.97 -10.20 -0.10
C SER A 109 0.50 -11.08 -1.26
N PRO A 110 0.02 -12.32 -0.99
CA PRO A 110 -0.51 -13.21 -2.02
C PRO A 110 -1.85 -12.73 -2.58
N VAL A 111 -2.54 -11.81 -1.90
CA VAL A 111 -3.87 -11.27 -2.26
C VAL A 111 -3.86 -10.60 -3.64
N CYS A 112 -2.74 -10.01 -4.05
CA CYS A 112 -2.58 -9.53 -5.42
C CYS A 112 -2.24 -10.70 -6.37
N GLU A 113 -3.24 -11.41 -6.87
CA GLU A 113 -3.03 -12.56 -7.76
C GLU A 113 -2.12 -12.25 -8.96
N THR A 114 -2.22 -11.04 -9.54
CA THR A 114 -1.40 -10.64 -10.69
C THR A 114 0.10 -10.58 -10.33
N VAL A 115 0.43 -10.05 -9.15
CA VAL A 115 1.82 -9.90 -8.72
C VAL A 115 2.31 -11.19 -8.06
N SER A 116 1.49 -11.84 -7.24
CA SER A 116 1.84 -13.06 -6.51
C SER A 116 1.99 -14.29 -7.42
N ALA A 117 1.37 -14.29 -8.61
CA ALA A 117 1.60 -15.30 -9.64
C ALA A 117 2.98 -15.19 -10.32
N LEU A 118 3.71 -14.08 -10.14
CA LEU A 118 5.05 -13.94 -10.69
C LEU A 118 6.07 -14.75 -9.86
N PRO A 119 7.12 -15.32 -10.49
CA PRO A 119 8.17 -16.01 -9.75
C PRO A 119 8.81 -15.11 -8.68
N VAL A 120 9.04 -15.66 -7.48
CA VAL A 120 9.69 -14.96 -6.37
C VAL A 120 11.03 -14.34 -6.79
N SER A 121 11.80 -15.00 -7.65
CA SER A 121 13.04 -14.47 -8.22
C SER A 121 12.83 -13.19 -9.05
N LYS A 122 11.73 -13.12 -9.82
CA LYS A 122 11.35 -11.92 -10.57
C LYS A 122 10.94 -10.79 -9.64
N LEU A 123 10.16 -11.08 -8.60
CA LEU A 123 9.75 -10.09 -7.60
C LEU A 123 10.94 -9.56 -6.80
N SER A 124 11.83 -10.45 -6.35
CA SER A 124 13.05 -10.07 -5.63
C SER A 124 13.97 -9.23 -6.52
N THR A 125 14.12 -9.59 -7.81
CA THR A 125 14.87 -8.78 -8.78
C THR A 125 14.24 -7.40 -8.96
N PHE A 126 12.91 -7.35 -9.10
CA PHE A 126 12.18 -6.11 -9.28
C PHE A 126 12.42 -5.15 -8.11
N ILE A 127 12.17 -5.57 -6.87
CA ILE A 127 12.29 -4.67 -5.72
C ILE A 127 13.72 -4.18 -5.46
N ASN A 128 14.74 -4.96 -5.85
CA ASN A 128 16.15 -4.64 -5.63
C ASN A 128 16.82 -3.94 -6.83
N LYS A 129 16.18 -3.92 -8.00
CA LYS A 129 16.67 -3.19 -9.17
C LYS A 129 16.68 -1.69 -8.87
N ARG A 130 17.79 -1.01 -9.16
CA ARG A 130 17.90 0.44 -9.02
C ARG A 130 16.98 1.14 -10.03
N TYR A 131 16.09 2.01 -9.54
CA TYR A 131 15.15 2.75 -10.40
C TYR A 131 15.66 4.15 -10.74
N ASN A 132 16.20 4.87 -9.76
CA ASN A 132 16.62 6.25 -9.92
C ASN A 132 17.73 6.61 -8.91
N VAL A 133 17.98 7.91 -8.72
CA VAL A 133 18.97 8.42 -7.76
C VAL A 133 18.66 8.03 -6.30
N GLN A 134 17.38 7.81 -5.96
CA GLN A 134 16.90 7.42 -4.63
C GLN A 134 17.12 5.91 -4.34
N GLY A 135 17.52 5.12 -5.35
CA GLY A 135 17.85 3.71 -5.17
C GLY A 135 16.84 2.74 -5.79
N SER A 136 16.75 1.55 -5.19
CA SER A 136 15.75 0.53 -5.52
C SER A 136 14.42 0.78 -4.80
N LEU A 137 13.36 0.09 -5.19
CA LEU A 137 12.06 0.17 -4.48
C LEU A 137 12.24 -0.30 -3.04
N ALA A 138 13.07 -1.32 -2.82
CA ALA A 138 13.41 -1.79 -1.50
C ALA A 138 14.07 -0.70 -0.64
N ASP A 139 15.00 0.08 -1.21
CA ASP A 139 15.67 1.17 -0.48
C ASP A 139 14.66 2.27 -0.12
N ILE A 140 13.80 2.64 -1.06
CA ILE A 140 12.73 3.62 -0.86
C ILE A 140 11.77 3.18 0.26
N MET A 141 11.35 1.91 0.26
CA MET A 141 10.47 1.34 1.30
C MET A 141 11.11 1.35 2.68
N LEU A 142 12.38 0.94 2.77
CA LEU A 142 13.10 0.91 4.05
C LEU A 142 13.38 2.32 4.58
N ASP A 143 13.73 3.27 3.72
CA ASP A 143 13.95 4.65 4.13
C ASP A 143 12.66 5.37 4.53
N TYR A 144 11.54 5.04 3.88
CA TYR A 144 10.23 5.50 4.32
C TYR A 144 9.87 4.92 5.70
N ALA A 145 10.07 3.61 5.90
CA ALA A 145 9.79 2.94 7.17
C ALA A 145 10.59 3.49 8.36
N LYS A 146 11.84 3.92 8.15
CA LYS A 146 12.64 4.58 9.20
C LYS A 146 12.03 5.90 9.69
N LYS A 147 11.37 6.64 8.80
CA LYS A 147 10.74 7.93 9.11
C LYS A 147 9.31 7.76 9.61
N HIS A 148 8.66 6.68 9.19
CA HIS A 148 7.25 6.39 9.42
C HIS A 148 7.10 4.97 10.01
N PRO A 149 7.47 4.73 11.28
CA PRO A 149 7.54 3.38 11.84
C PRO A 149 6.22 2.60 11.82
N TYR A 150 5.07 3.29 11.78
CA TYR A 150 3.74 2.69 11.69
C TYR A 150 3.53 1.88 10.40
N ILE A 151 4.34 2.07 9.35
CA ILE A 151 4.29 1.25 8.13
C ILE A 151 4.89 -0.14 8.31
N ILE A 152 5.67 -0.36 9.39
CA ILE A 152 6.27 -1.64 9.70
C ILE A 152 5.18 -2.52 10.33
N LYS A 153 4.63 -3.43 9.53
CA LYS A 153 3.54 -4.32 9.98
C LYS A 153 4.09 -5.63 10.58
N PRO A 154 3.37 -6.31 11.48
CA PRO A 154 3.72 -7.68 11.85
C PRO A 154 3.85 -8.57 10.61
N TYR A 155 4.79 -9.51 10.62
CA TYR A 155 4.86 -10.51 9.57
C TYR A 155 3.62 -11.40 9.60
N ILE A 156 3.09 -11.71 8.41
CA ILE A 156 1.94 -12.60 8.23
C ILE A 156 2.46 -13.91 7.65
N ASP A 157 2.16 -15.02 8.32
CA ASP A 157 2.59 -16.34 7.89
C ASP A 157 2.10 -16.65 6.46
N GLY A 158 2.99 -17.21 5.66
CA GLY A 158 2.76 -17.52 4.25
C GLY A 158 3.10 -16.41 3.27
N TYR A 159 3.43 -15.19 3.73
CA TYR A 159 3.88 -14.12 2.83
C TYR A 159 5.32 -14.37 2.38
N PRO A 160 5.63 -14.48 1.08
CA PRO A 160 6.99 -14.67 0.62
C PRO A 160 7.89 -13.48 1.02
N VAL A 161 9.02 -13.79 1.66
CA VAL A 161 10.03 -12.79 2.04
C VAL A 161 11.00 -12.58 0.87
N LEU A 162 11.09 -11.35 0.37
CA LEU A 162 11.86 -10.98 -0.82
C LEU A 162 13.22 -10.34 -0.49
N LYS A 163 13.34 -9.77 0.71
CA LYS A 163 14.56 -9.16 1.26
C LYS A 163 14.50 -9.20 2.78
N ILE A 164 15.64 -9.42 3.44
CA ILE A 164 15.80 -9.29 4.90
C ILE A 164 16.91 -8.27 5.14
N VAL A 165 16.71 -7.39 6.12
CA VAL A 165 17.72 -6.43 6.61
C VAL A 165 17.74 -6.44 8.13
N LYS A 166 18.92 -6.16 8.70
CA LYS A 166 19.03 -5.83 10.11
C LYS A 166 18.55 -4.39 10.30
N GLU A 167 17.72 -4.18 11.32
CA GLU A 167 17.26 -2.84 11.73
C GLU A 167 18.40 -2.05 12.39
#